data_AF-A0A0B5HN25-F1
#
_entry.id   AF-A0A0B5HN25-F1
#
_cell.length_a   1.000
_cell.length_b   1.000
_cell.length_c   1.000
_cell.angle_alpha   90.00
_cell.angle_beta   90.00
_cell.angle_gamma   90.00
#
_symmetry.space_group_name_H-M   'P 1'
#
loop_
_entity.id
_entity.type
_entity.pdbx_description
1 polymer ?
#
loop_
_entity_poly.entity_id
_entity_poly.type
_entity_poly.pdbx_seq_one_letter_code
_entity_poly.pdbx_strand_id
1 'polypeptide(L)'
;MWWYKMEILIPIAGIITLFFILLIVKRFFDICVICGAISLTWISLLVLYKLNMFDNPLIVAMLMGQSVVGIYYLVDSKVKEELKIFRLPFLLTLTTAGISLISVSNDIIRVVILVSAVWAVFILIYLYRSGKNMKKFVSRLIECCKKW
;
A
#
# COMPACT_ATOMS: atom_id res chain seq x y z
N MET A 1 15.66 6.62 -25.49
CA MET A 1 14.86 5.38 -25.63
C MET A 1 15.58 4.11 -25.15
N TRP A 2 16.91 3.97 -25.33
CA TRP A 2 17.68 2.82 -24.84
C TRP A 2 17.88 2.78 -23.31
N TRP A 3 18.04 3.94 -22.66
CA TRP A 3 18.20 4.05 -21.21
C TRP A 3 16.99 3.54 -20.42
N TYR A 4 15.77 3.92 -20.83
CA TYR A 4 14.52 3.46 -20.21
C TYR A 4 14.33 1.93 -20.26
N LYS A 5 14.84 1.25 -21.30
CA LYS A 5 14.77 -0.21 -21.41
C LYS A 5 15.69 -0.91 -20.40
N MET A 6 16.88 -0.36 -20.12
CA MET A 6 17.78 -0.93 -19.12
C MET A 6 17.25 -0.72 -17.69
N GLU A 7 16.63 0.43 -17.40
CA GLU A 7 16.07 0.74 -16.07
C GLU A 7 14.96 -0.21 -15.62
N ILE A 8 14.21 -0.80 -16.56
CA ILE A 8 13.14 -1.79 -16.25
C ILE A 8 13.70 -3.20 -16.17
N LEU A 9 14.76 -3.52 -16.93
CA LEU A 9 15.34 -4.86 -16.91
C LEU A 9 16.00 -5.18 -15.56
N ILE A 10 16.70 -4.20 -14.98
CA ILE A 10 17.37 -4.32 -13.68
C ILE A 10 16.43 -4.75 -12.55
N PRO A 11 15.30 -4.07 -12.27
CA PRO A 11 14.38 -4.45 -11.19
C PRO A 11 13.73 -5.81 -11.45
N ILE A 12 13.37 -6.13 -12.69
CA ILE A 12 12.76 -7.43 -13.02
C ILE A 12 13.78 -8.57 -12.80
N ALA A 13 15.00 -8.41 -13.31
CA ALA A 13 16.08 -9.37 -13.09
C ALA A 13 16.43 -9.50 -11.59
N GLY A 14 16.40 -8.38 -10.85
CA GLY A 14 16.57 -8.34 -9.40
C GLY A 14 15.51 -9.15 -8.66
N ILE A 15 14.22 -8.97 -8.99
CA ILE A 15 13.12 -9.73 -8.38
C ILE A 15 13.28 -11.22 -8.65
N ILE A 16 13.58 -11.61 -9.90
CA ILE A 16 13.76 -13.02 -10.26
C ILE A 16 14.93 -13.63 -9.48
N THR A 17 16.07 -12.95 -9.45
CA THR A 17 17.27 -13.41 -8.76
C THR A 17 17.02 -13.53 -7.25
N LEU A 18 16.46 -12.50 -6.62
CA LEU A 18 16.11 -12.50 -5.20
C LEU A 18 15.08 -13.58 -4.88
N PHE A 19 14.12 -13.83 -5.76
CA PHE A 19 13.12 -14.88 -5.56
C PHE A 19 13.76 -16.26 -5.45
N PHE A 20 14.68 -16.61 -6.35
CA PHE A 20 15.41 -17.89 -6.26
C PHE A 20 16.32 -17.98 -5.03
N ILE A 21 17.00 -16.87 -4.68
CA ILE A 21 17.83 -16.82 -3.47
C ILE A 21 16.97 -17.04 -2.21
N LEU A 22 15.87 -16.30 -2.09
CA LEU A 22 14.95 -16.41 -0.95
C LEU A 22 14.23 -17.75 -0.90
N LEU A 23 14.00 -18.42 -2.03
CA LEU A 23 13.47 -19.79 -2.07
C LEU A 23 14.40 -20.77 -1.33
N ILE A 24 15.71 -20.63 -1.49
CA ILE A 24 16.71 -21.47 -0.80
C ILE A 24 16.69 -21.17 0.72
N VAL A 25 16.55 -19.88 1.07
CA VAL A 25 16.53 -19.42 2.48
C VAL A 25 15.18 -19.66 3.15
N LYS A 26 14.10 -19.91 2.40
CA LYS A 26 12.74 -20.16 2.92
C LYS A 26 12.69 -21.21 4.02
N ARG A 27 13.63 -22.16 4.01
CA ARG A 27 13.77 -23.18 5.07
C ARG A 27 13.87 -22.59 6.48
N PHE A 28 14.27 -21.32 6.63
CA PHE A 28 14.45 -20.64 7.92
C PHE A 28 13.33 -19.67 8.29
N PHE A 29 12.43 -19.28 7.38
CA PHE A 29 11.39 -18.28 7.62
C PHE A 29 10.05 -18.62 6.95
N ASP A 30 8.95 -18.51 7.70
CA ASP A 30 7.57 -18.69 7.21
C ASP A 30 7.01 -17.45 6.48
N ILE A 31 7.88 -16.62 5.88
CA ILE A 31 7.49 -15.39 5.17
C ILE A 31 7.22 -15.73 3.69
N CYS A 32 6.27 -15.03 3.07
CA CYS A 32 6.05 -15.14 1.64
C CYS A 32 7.30 -14.68 0.86
N VAL A 33 7.95 -15.62 0.19
CA VAL A 33 9.18 -15.41 -0.60
C VAL A 33 8.99 -14.31 -1.65
N ILE A 34 7.84 -14.29 -2.33
CA ILE A 34 7.53 -13.28 -3.36
C ILE A 34 7.42 -11.90 -2.72
N CYS A 35 6.70 -11.77 -1.59
CA CYS A 35 6.57 -10.51 -0.87
C CYS A 35 7.94 -10.00 -0.38
N GLY A 36 8.80 -10.91 0.09
CA GLY A 36 10.18 -10.59 0.48
C GLY A 36 11.01 -10.09 -0.69
N ALA A 37 10.97 -10.78 -1.84
CA ALA A 37 11.72 -10.40 -3.04
C ALA A 37 11.29 -9.02 -3.57
N ILE A 38 10.00 -8.77 -3.68
CA ILE A 38 9.47 -7.46 -4.12
C ILE A 38 9.84 -6.38 -3.12
N SER A 39 9.69 -6.64 -1.81
CA SER A 39 10.00 -5.67 -0.76
C SER A 39 11.47 -5.28 -0.75
N LEU A 40 12.36 -6.27 -0.79
CA LEU A 40 13.80 -6.05 -0.84
C LEU A 40 14.21 -5.29 -2.10
N THR A 41 13.58 -5.60 -3.24
CA THR A 41 13.88 -4.92 -4.51
C THR A 41 13.57 -3.44 -4.42
N TRP A 42 12.35 -3.06 -4.02
CA TRP A 42 12.00 -1.64 -3.96
C TRP A 42 12.72 -0.91 -2.84
N ILE A 43 13.00 -1.56 -1.69
CA ILE A 43 13.80 -0.94 -0.62
C ILE A 43 15.21 -0.62 -1.13
N SER A 44 15.83 -1.56 -1.84
CA SER A 44 17.15 -1.34 -2.44
C SER A 44 17.11 -0.19 -3.44
N LEU A 45 16.13 -0.19 -4.36
CA LEU A 45 15.97 0.88 -5.34
C LEU A 45 15.66 2.23 -4.70
N LEU A 46 14.92 2.26 -3.59
CA LEU A 46 14.65 3.49 -2.84
C LEU A 46 15.94 4.06 -2.24
N VAL A 47 16.81 3.21 -1.71
CA VAL A 47 18.13 3.62 -1.20
C VAL A 47 18.99 4.17 -2.34
N LEU A 48 19.04 3.47 -3.48
CA LEU A 48 19.73 3.93 -4.70
C LEU A 48 19.19 5.26 -5.22
N TYR A 49 17.87 5.44 -5.19
CA TYR A 49 17.18 6.69 -5.56
C TYR A 49 17.61 7.85 -4.65
N LYS A 50 17.65 7.63 -3.33
CA LYS A 50 18.10 8.68 -2.37
C LYS A 50 19.58 9.02 -2.50
N LEU A 51 20.40 8.12 -3.05
CA LEU A 51 21.80 8.36 -3.34
C LEU A 51 22.03 9.00 -4.73
N ASN A 52 20.97 9.40 -5.45
CA ASN A 52 21.02 9.91 -6.82
C ASN A 52 21.71 8.95 -7.82
N MET A 53 21.72 7.65 -7.52
CA MET A 53 22.25 6.61 -8.43
C MET A 53 21.15 6.00 -9.31
N PHE A 54 19.89 6.40 -9.10
CA PHE A 54 18.74 5.91 -9.82
C PHE A 54 17.72 7.05 -9.98
N ASP A 55 17.33 7.37 -11.21
CA ASP A 55 16.53 8.58 -11.51
C ASP A 55 15.04 8.29 -11.76
N ASN A 56 14.60 7.04 -11.67
CA ASN A 56 13.25 6.64 -12.06
C ASN A 56 12.34 6.28 -10.86
N PRO A 57 11.73 7.27 -10.18
CA PRO A 57 10.88 7.02 -9.02
C PRO A 57 9.61 6.24 -9.36
N LEU A 58 9.22 6.17 -10.64
CA LEU A 58 7.99 5.54 -11.09
C LEU A 58 8.02 4.02 -10.88
N ILE A 59 9.17 3.39 -11.12
CA ILE A 59 9.38 1.95 -10.87
C ILE A 59 9.29 1.65 -9.37
N VAL A 60 9.94 2.47 -8.54
CA VAL A 60 9.91 2.32 -7.08
C VAL A 60 8.48 2.46 -6.55
N ALA A 61 7.75 3.47 -7.03
CA ALA A 61 6.36 3.70 -6.66
C ALA A 61 5.45 2.52 -7.06
N MET A 62 5.66 1.94 -8.24
CA MET A 62 4.87 0.79 -8.71
C MET A 62 5.09 -0.46 -7.84
N LEU A 63 6.35 -0.79 -7.49
CA LEU A 63 6.68 -1.92 -6.62
C LEU A 63 6.22 -1.70 -5.17
N MET A 64 6.33 -0.47 -4.66
CA MET A 64 5.73 -0.08 -3.38
C MET A 64 4.21 -0.27 -3.40
N GLY A 65 3.52 0.09 -4.48
CA GLY A 65 2.09 -0.09 -4.63
C GLY A 65 1.65 -1.55 -4.46
N GLN A 66 2.41 -2.50 -5.02
CA GLN A 66 2.16 -3.93 -4.82
C GLN A 66 2.30 -4.34 -3.35
N SER A 67 3.27 -3.77 -2.63
CA SER A 67 3.46 -4.03 -1.20
C SER A 67 2.35 -3.42 -0.35
N VAL A 68 1.93 -2.19 -0.66
CA VAL A 68 0.81 -1.49 0.00
C VAL A 68 -0.48 -2.30 -0.13
N VAL A 69 -0.80 -2.77 -1.34
CA VAL A 69 -1.98 -3.60 -1.59
C VAL A 69 -1.87 -4.94 -0.85
N GLY A 70 -0.69 -5.57 -0.85
CA GLY A 70 -0.45 -6.80 -0.09
C GLY A 70 -0.70 -6.63 1.41
N ILE A 71 -0.17 -5.55 2.01
CA ILE A 71 -0.40 -5.21 3.42
C ILE A 71 -1.89 -4.94 3.67
N TYR A 72 -2.54 -4.18 2.79
CA TYR A 72 -3.95 -3.88 2.88
C TYR A 72 -4.81 -5.16 2.97
N TYR A 73 -4.61 -6.11 2.05
CA TYR A 73 -5.36 -7.38 2.07
C TYR A 73 -5.03 -8.24 3.29
N LEU A 74 -3.78 -8.26 3.73
CA LEU A 74 -3.38 -9.01 4.93
C LEU A 74 -4.07 -8.46 6.18
N VAL A 75 -4.11 -7.13 6.34
CA VAL A 75 -4.81 -6.49 7.46
C VAL A 75 -6.30 -6.69 7.34
N ASP A 76 -6.88 -6.47 6.16
CA ASP A 76 -8.31 -6.58 5.91
C ASP A 76 -8.86 -7.99 6.24
N SER A 77 -8.08 -9.04 5.96
CA SER A 77 -8.44 -10.41 6.29
C SER A 77 -8.58 -10.68 7.80
N LYS A 78 -7.93 -9.87 8.65
CA LYS A 78 -7.92 -10.03 10.11
C LYS A 78 -8.88 -9.08 10.83
N VAL A 79 -9.42 -8.09 10.12
CA VAL A 79 -10.26 -7.04 10.70
C VAL A 79 -11.71 -7.51 10.85
N LYS A 80 -12.32 -7.19 11.99
CA LYS A 80 -13.73 -7.49 12.27
C LYS A 80 -14.65 -6.78 11.26
N GLU A 81 -15.75 -7.43 10.89
CA GLU A 81 -16.76 -6.90 9.95
C GLU A 81 -17.24 -5.48 10.28
N GLU A 82 -17.33 -5.15 11.57
CA GLU A 82 -17.78 -3.84 12.03
C GLU A 82 -16.83 -2.68 11.71
N LEU A 83 -15.52 -2.98 11.52
CA LEU A 83 -14.48 -2.00 11.21
C LEU A 83 -14.17 -1.92 9.71
N LYS A 84 -14.77 -2.79 8.87
CA LYS A 84 -14.59 -2.76 7.41
C LYS A 84 -15.07 -1.46 6.77
N ILE A 85 -15.87 -0.65 7.48
CA ILE A 85 -16.24 0.70 7.02
C ILE A 85 -15.00 1.59 6.83
N PHE A 86 -13.92 1.37 7.59
CA PHE A 86 -12.68 2.15 7.51
C PHE A 86 -11.70 1.68 6.42
N ARG A 87 -12.11 0.76 5.53
CA ARG A 87 -11.25 0.24 4.45
C ARG A 87 -10.68 1.33 3.55
N LEU A 88 -11.53 2.23 3.06
CA LEU A 88 -11.12 3.32 2.18
C LEU A 88 -10.12 4.28 2.86
N PRO A 89 -10.42 4.86 4.04
CA PRO A 89 -9.46 5.73 4.71
C PRO A 89 -8.15 5.00 5.05
N PHE A 90 -8.22 3.71 5.40
CA PHE A 90 -7.02 2.90 5.66
C PHE A 90 -6.16 2.70 4.41
N LEU A 91 -6.75 2.35 3.27
CA LEU A 91 -6.04 2.20 2.00
C LEU A 91 -5.38 3.51 1.56
N LEU A 92 -6.10 4.63 1.68
CA LEU A 92 -5.57 5.96 1.37
C LEU A 92 -4.38 6.30 2.28
N THR A 93 -4.49 6.00 3.58
CA THR A 93 -3.41 6.23 4.55
C THR A 93 -2.15 5.45 4.19
N LEU A 94 -2.29 4.16 3.87
CA LEU A 94 -1.18 3.31 3.42
C LEU A 94 -0.54 3.83 2.14
N THR A 95 -1.36 4.27 1.17
CA THR A 95 -0.87 4.81 -0.10
C THR A 95 -0.11 6.11 0.11
N THR A 96 -0.65 7.03 0.91
CA THR A 96 0.03 8.28 1.27
C THR A 96 1.34 8.02 2.02
N ALA A 97 1.37 7.05 2.93
CA ALA A 97 2.58 6.64 3.64
C ALA A 97 3.63 6.02 2.71
N GLY A 98 3.22 5.29 1.67
CA GLY A 98 4.14 4.77 0.66
C GLY A 98 4.75 5.90 -0.18
N ILE A 99 3.92 6.83 -0.67
CA ILE A 99 4.37 7.93 -1.53
C ILE A 99 5.30 8.90 -0.79
N SER A 100 5.05 9.15 0.50
CA SER A 100 5.87 10.05 1.31
C SER A 100 7.32 9.57 1.47
N LEU A 101 7.60 8.29 1.24
CA LEU A 101 8.96 7.75 1.25
C LEU A 101 9.80 8.18 0.04
N ILE A 102 9.13 8.45 -1.10
CA ILE A 102 9.78 8.77 -2.38
C ILE A 102 9.97 10.28 -2.53
N SER A 103 8.93 11.07 -2.29
CA SER A 103 8.98 12.52 -2.48
C SER A 103 8.36 13.21 -1.28
N VAL A 104 9.05 14.21 -0.72
CA VAL A 104 8.52 15.10 0.32
C VAL A 104 8.23 16.45 -0.33
N SER A 105 7.08 16.57 -0.99
CA SER A 105 6.59 17.83 -1.53
C SER A 105 5.72 18.56 -0.51
N ASN A 106 5.63 19.89 -0.63
CA ASN A 106 4.66 20.72 0.11
C ASN A 106 3.20 20.26 -0.09
N ASP A 107 2.92 19.53 -1.17
CA ASP A 107 1.61 18.95 -1.44
C ASP A 107 1.23 17.81 -0.47
N ILE A 108 2.20 17.19 0.23
CA ILE A 108 1.90 16.15 1.21
C ILE A 108 0.99 16.68 2.31
N ILE A 109 1.18 17.92 2.75
CA ILE A 109 0.34 18.52 3.79
C ILE A 109 -1.13 18.55 3.32
N ARG A 110 -1.37 18.90 2.04
CA ARG A 110 -2.73 18.90 1.47
C ARG A 110 -3.31 17.49 1.40
N VAL A 111 -2.51 16.50 0.99
CA VAL A 111 -2.93 15.09 0.94
C VAL A 111 -3.26 14.57 2.34
N VAL A 112 -2.43 14.86 3.34
CA VAL A 112 -2.65 14.48 4.74
C VAL A 112 -3.93 15.12 5.29
N ILE A 113 -4.16 16.41 5.02
CA ILE A 113 -5.41 17.09 5.40
C ILE A 113 -6.61 16.39 4.75
N LEU A 114 -6.55 16.08 3.46
CA LEU A 114 -7.64 15.39 2.76
C LEU A 114 -7.91 14.01 3.35
N VAL A 115 -6.86 13.20 3.57
CA VAL A 115 -6.99 11.87 4.19
C VAL A 115 -7.58 11.98 5.60
N SER A 116 -7.13 12.96 6.39
CA SER A 116 -7.67 13.20 7.74
C SER A 116 -9.15 13.61 7.73
N ALA A 117 -9.57 14.42 6.75
CA ALA A 117 -10.97 14.79 6.58
C ALA A 117 -11.83 13.57 6.21
N VAL A 118 -11.33 12.69 5.33
CA VAL A 118 -12.00 11.43 5.01
C VAL A 118 -12.14 10.56 6.27
N TRP A 119 -11.08 10.42 7.07
CA TRP A 119 -11.16 9.72 8.35
C TRP A 119 -12.23 10.31 9.27
N ALA A 120 -12.27 11.64 9.43
CA ALA A 120 -13.26 12.32 10.26
C ALA A 120 -14.70 12.04 9.80
N VAL A 121 -14.96 12.06 8.49
CA VAL A 121 -16.29 11.72 7.93
C VAL A 121 -16.67 10.27 8.25
N PHE A 122 -15.75 9.32 8.07
CA PHE A 122 -16.01 7.91 8.36
C PHE A 122 -16.22 7.65 9.87
N ILE A 123 -15.47 8.34 10.73
CA ILE A 123 -15.64 8.28 12.19
C ILE A 123 -17.02 8.83 12.58
N LEU A 124 -17.42 9.98 12.04
CA LEU A 124 -18.75 10.55 12.27
C LEU A 124 -19.84 9.55 11.85
N ILE A 125 -19.75 8.96 10.66
CA ILE A 125 -20.72 7.95 10.19
C ILE A 125 -20.76 6.76 11.15
N TYR A 126 -19.61 6.30 11.65
CA TYR A 126 -19.53 5.19 12.60
C TYR A 126 -20.20 5.52 13.94
N LEU A 127 -19.99 6.72 14.49
CA LEU A 127 -20.62 7.16 15.74
C LEU A 127 -22.15 7.37 15.59
N TYR A 128 -22.60 7.94 14.48
CA TYR A 128 -24.02 8.19 14.22
C TYR A 128 -24.80 6.94 13.74
N ARG A 129 -24.14 5.78 13.59
CA ARG A 129 -24.74 4.50 13.19
C ARG A 129 -25.91 4.05 14.10
N SER A 130 -25.97 4.53 15.34
CA SER A 130 -27.02 4.17 16.31
C SER A 130 -28.38 4.87 16.08
N GLY A 131 -28.47 5.88 15.19
CA GLY A 131 -29.73 6.55 14.87
C GLY A 131 -30.62 5.74 13.91
N LYS A 132 -31.93 5.62 14.20
CA LYS A 132 -32.92 4.82 13.43
C LYS A 132 -32.88 5.05 11.91
N ASN A 133 -32.65 6.28 11.45
CA ASN A 133 -32.63 6.63 10.01
C ASN A 133 -31.28 6.33 9.32
N MET A 134 -30.16 6.40 10.05
CA MET A 134 -28.81 6.20 9.48
C MET A 134 -28.41 4.72 9.40
N LYS A 135 -29.05 3.87 10.20
CA LYS A 135 -28.80 2.41 10.22
C LYS A 135 -29.02 1.75 8.84
N LYS A 136 -29.97 2.24 8.04
CA LYS A 136 -30.28 1.71 6.70
C LYS A 136 -29.24 2.11 5.64
N PHE A 137 -28.66 3.30 5.73
CA PHE A 137 -27.61 3.74 4.81
C PHE A 137 -26.27 3.07 5.12
N VAL A 138 -25.91 3.01 6.41
CA VAL A 138 -24.69 2.35 6.88
C VAL A 138 -24.72 0.85 6.59
N SER A 139 -25.87 0.18 6.74
CA SER A 139 -26.00 -1.24 6.39
C SER A 139 -25.81 -1.49 4.89
N ARG A 140 -26.35 -0.65 4.00
CA ARG A 140 -26.07 -0.76 2.56
C ARG A 140 -24.60 -0.55 2.21
N LEU A 141 -23.94 0.44 2.83
CA LEU A 141 -22.49 0.66 2.65
C LEU A 141 -21.68 -0.55 3.11
N ILE A 142 -22.00 -1.11 4.28
CA ILE A 142 -21.35 -2.32 4.80
C ILE A 142 -21.63 -3.52 3.89
N GLU A 143 -22.86 -3.69 3.38
CA GLU A 143 -23.20 -4.77 2.44
C GLU A 143 -22.41 -4.64 1.12
N CYS A 144 -22.28 -3.43 0.57
CA CYS A 144 -21.43 -3.16 -0.60
C CYS A 144 -19.96 -3.46 -0.32
N CYS A 145 -19.47 -3.18 0.89
CA CYS A 145 -18.10 -3.53 1.29
C CYS A 145 -17.94 -5.02 1.62
N LYS A 146 -19.00 -5.75 1.97
CA LYS A 146 -18.93 -7.16 2.40
C LYS A 146 -18.80 -8.14 1.23
N LYS A 147 -19.38 -7.82 0.07
CA LYS A 147 -19.31 -8.64 -1.15
C LYS A 147 -18.32 -8.03 -2.16
N TRP A 148 -17.06 -8.41 -2.06
CA TRP A 148 -16.04 -8.27 -3.10
C TRP A 148 -15.28 -9.58 -3.20
#